data_AF-A0A1G4JN53-F1
#
_entry.id   AF-A0A1G4JN53-F1
#
_cell.length_a   1.000
_cell.length_b   1.000
_cell.length_c   1.000
_cell.angle_alpha   90.00
_cell.angle_beta   90.00
_cell.angle_gamma   90.00
#
_symmetry.space_group_name_H-M   'P 1'
#
loop_
_entity.id
_entity.type
_entity.pdbx_description
1 polymer ?
#
loop_
_entity_poly.entity_id
_entity_poly.type
_entity_poly.pdbx_seq_one_letter_code
_entity_poly.pdbx_strand_id
1 'polypeptide(L)'
;MSRQIIASSRLLKTPHVATLYTRSFSGRSLILSRPLHHKSVLQQKSPQLSTPQLDEYRGYYKQLQDAINEVPEALASKSTALNALHSRLRLPKTFPNSTLARCLTCRSSQLTPKNSGSSPGSAFTNTVPTNNFCDNHGLNIFGKNLLTYHVSRQIMAQYPRLPTVVLNAAVDAYISHNVLASVGKSWGIELENTSVMDRYLKEEPIQLTLGRLRFFNNSLKREDGVEVIAGQNFSEEAAYALAVRSIIGALWAYTNETNPALAFKFIDDHILSRKLDVTKIFQFEHPTRELAVLCRREGLEAPVSKLLAESGRHSKAPVFIVGVFSGLEKLGEGFGASLKEAKARAATDALTKWYCYEPVKGQPSVIDHGAVIV
;
A
#
# COMPACT_ATOMS: atom_id res chain seq x y z
N MET A 1 -57.33 1.39 -32.70
CA MET A 1 -57.46 2.46 -33.73
C MET A 1 -56.54 3.61 -33.31
N SER A 2 -55.47 3.85 -34.08
CA SER A 2 -55.21 5.09 -34.86
C SER A 2 -54.83 6.30 -34.00
N ARG A 3 -53.55 6.64 -33.83
CA ARG A 3 -52.59 7.28 -34.77
C ARG A 3 -52.76 8.81 -34.91
N GLN A 4 -51.69 9.50 -34.50
CA GLN A 4 -51.07 10.73 -35.05
C GLN A 4 -51.70 12.11 -34.72
N ILE A 5 -50.95 13.04 -34.08
CA ILE A 5 -50.15 14.18 -34.62
C ILE A 5 -51.09 15.24 -35.28
N ILE A 6 -51.11 16.55 -34.92
CA ILE A 6 -50.19 17.63 -35.36
C ILE A 6 -50.38 18.92 -34.51
N ALA A 7 -49.26 19.58 -34.14
CA ALA A 7 -49.04 21.01 -33.75
C ALA A 7 -49.91 21.65 -32.62
N SER A 8 -49.53 22.71 -31.91
CA SER A 8 -48.37 23.63 -31.92
C SER A 8 -48.16 24.18 -30.48
N SER A 9 -47.13 24.95 -30.09
CA SER A 9 -45.87 25.39 -30.69
C SER A 9 -44.87 25.79 -29.58
N ARG A 10 -43.56 25.83 -29.87
CA ARG A 10 -42.54 26.56 -29.08
C ARG A 10 -41.43 27.05 -30.01
N LEU A 11 -41.03 28.32 -29.85
CA LEU A 11 -40.01 28.96 -30.68
C LEU A 11 -38.59 28.66 -30.17
N LEU A 12 -37.77 28.09 -31.06
CA LEU A 12 -36.30 28.05 -30.94
C LEU A 12 -35.72 28.76 -32.16
N LYS A 13 -34.82 29.73 -31.96
CA LYS A 13 -34.01 30.33 -33.03
C LYS A 13 -32.60 30.70 -32.55
N THR A 14 -31.65 29.89 -32.98
CA THR A 14 -30.30 30.28 -33.45
C THR A 14 -30.21 29.78 -34.91
N PRO A 15 -29.17 30.07 -35.73
CA PRO A 15 -27.95 30.87 -35.49
C PRO A 15 -27.73 31.98 -36.56
N HIS A 16 -26.57 32.67 -36.52
CA HIS A 16 -25.76 33.24 -37.62
C HIS A 16 -24.68 34.13 -36.95
N VAL A 17 -23.38 33.82 -37.02
CA VAL A 17 -22.44 34.03 -38.15
C VAL A 17 -22.54 35.45 -38.73
N ALA A 18 -21.62 36.33 -38.33
CA ALA A 18 -21.44 37.66 -38.88
C ALA A 18 -19.99 37.88 -39.31
N THR A 19 -19.72 37.71 -40.61
CA THR A 19 -18.52 38.20 -41.28
C THR A 19 -18.69 39.67 -41.64
N LEU A 20 -17.74 40.54 -41.28
CA LEU A 20 -17.71 41.92 -41.78
C LEU A 20 -16.46 42.18 -42.61
N TYR A 21 -16.68 42.23 -43.93
CA TYR A 21 -15.78 42.89 -44.87
C TYR A 21 -15.85 44.41 -44.66
N THR A 22 -14.70 45.08 -44.66
CA THR A 22 -14.62 46.53 -44.89
C THR A 22 -13.60 46.85 -45.99
N ARG A 23 -13.79 47.99 -46.65
CA ARG A 23 -13.35 48.24 -48.03
C ARG A 23 -11.90 48.66 -48.16
N SER A 24 -11.37 48.38 -49.35
CA SER A 24 -10.17 48.98 -49.92
C SER A 24 -10.26 50.52 -49.99
N PHE A 25 -9.16 51.19 -49.66
CA PHE A 25 -8.84 52.52 -50.17
C PHE A 25 -7.39 52.55 -50.64
N SER A 26 -7.15 52.99 -51.87
CA SER A 26 -5.80 53.08 -52.42
C SER A 26 -5.14 54.39 -52.01
N GLY A 27 -4.03 54.32 -51.28
CA GLY A 27 -3.16 55.45 -50.98
C GLY A 27 -1.71 55.12 -51.32
N ARG A 28 -1.27 55.42 -52.55
CA ARG A 28 0.15 55.33 -52.90
C ARG A 28 0.90 56.48 -52.22
N SER A 29 1.76 56.14 -51.27
CA SER A 29 2.91 56.96 -50.88
C SER A 29 4.16 56.10 -51.10
N LEU A 30 5.05 56.57 -51.96
CA LEU A 30 6.33 55.92 -52.28
C LEU A 30 7.44 56.52 -51.41
N ILE A 31 8.63 55.89 -51.46
CA ILE A 31 9.92 56.38 -50.95
C ILE A 31 10.01 56.28 -49.40
N LEU A 32 10.82 55.41 -48.78
CA LEU A 32 12.26 55.19 -49.00
C LEU A 32 12.70 53.87 -48.35
N SER A 33 13.25 52.92 -49.12
CA SER A 33 13.78 51.65 -48.60
C SER A 33 15.14 51.82 -47.94
N ARG A 34 15.18 51.95 -46.60
CA ARG A 34 16.39 51.72 -45.81
C ARG A 34 16.50 50.22 -45.47
N PRO A 35 17.56 49.51 -45.87
CA PRO A 35 17.81 48.15 -45.39
C PRO A 35 18.27 48.22 -43.93
N LEU A 36 17.38 47.93 -42.99
CA LEU A 36 17.79 47.68 -41.62
C LEU A 36 18.57 46.36 -41.57
N HIS A 37 19.85 46.47 -41.20
CA HIS A 37 20.78 45.36 -41.11
C HIS A 37 20.14 44.10 -40.52
N HIS A 38 20.27 42.99 -41.26
CA HIS A 38 20.19 41.67 -40.68
C HIS A 38 21.32 41.54 -39.66
N LYS A 39 21.04 41.91 -38.41
CA LYS A 39 21.92 41.54 -37.30
C LYS A 39 21.90 40.02 -37.25
N SER A 40 23.00 39.42 -37.66
CA SER A 40 23.30 38.05 -37.26
C SER A 40 23.18 38.01 -35.74
N VAL A 41 22.27 37.17 -35.25
CA VAL A 41 22.36 36.73 -33.86
C VAL A 41 23.63 35.90 -33.82
N LEU A 42 24.75 36.57 -33.53
CA LEU A 42 25.94 35.90 -33.05
C LEU A 42 25.48 35.10 -31.84
N GLN A 43 25.36 33.80 -32.06
CA GLN A 43 25.08 32.84 -31.01
C GLN A 43 26.30 32.89 -30.09
N GLN A 44 26.25 33.80 -29.11
CA GLN A 44 27.28 33.94 -28.10
C GLN A 44 27.36 32.58 -27.43
N LYS A 45 28.39 31.80 -27.78
CA LYS A 45 28.85 30.69 -26.96
C LYS A 45 29.01 31.28 -25.57
N SER A 46 28.17 30.86 -24.63
CA SER A 46 28.35 31.20 -23.24
C SER A 46 29.80 30.86 -22.88
N PRO A 47 30.56 31.78 -22.26
CA PRO A 47 31.94 31.49 -21.90
C PRO A 47 31.93 30.26 -21.01
N GLN A 48 32.65 29.21 -21.42
CA GLN A 48 32.83 28.02 -20.60
C GLN A 48 33.75 28.39 -19.43
N LEU A 49 33.16 28.96 -18.38
CA LEU A 49 33.78 29.13 -17.08
C LEU A 49 34.17 27.74 -16.58
N SER A 50 35.47 27.47 -16.49
CA SER A 50 36.00 26.24 -15.92
C SER A 50 35.56 26.16 -14.46
N THR A 51 34.59 25.28 -14.19
CA THR A 51 34.01 25.05 -12.86
C THR A 51 34.45 23.66 -12.40
N PRO A 52 35.72 23.48 -11.97
CA PRO A 52 36.29 22.14 -11.71
C PRO A 52 35.45 21.33 -10.71
N GLN A 53 34.99 21.97 -9.64
CA GLN A 53 34.10 21.38 -8.62
C GLN A 53 32.76 20.86 -9.20
N LEU A 54 32.24 21.48 -10.26
CA LEU A 54 31.00 21.04 -10.92
C LEU A 54 31.25 19.79 -11.75
N ASP A 55 32.39 19.71 -12.43
CA ASP A 55 32.79 18.52 -13.19
C ASP A 55 33.17 17.34 -12.28
N GLU A 56 33.80 17.60 -11.12
CA GLU A 56 34.02 16.61 -10.05
C GLU A 56 32.68 16.07 -9.50
N TYR A 57 31.75 16.96 -9.12
CA TYR A 57 30.41 16.57 -8.68
C TYR A 57 29.64 15.79 -9.75
N ARG A 58 29.74 16.21 -11.02
CA ARG A 58 29.16 15.49 -12.17
C ARG A 58 29.78 14.10 -12.35
N GLY A 59 31.08 13.95 -12.07
CA GLY A 59 31.76 12.66 -12.02
C GLY A 59 31.20 11.76 -10.94
N TYR A 60 31.12 12.26 -9.71
CA TYR A 60 30.51 11.56 -8.56
C TYR A 60 29.05 11.15 -8.83
N TYR A 61 28.23 12.07 -9.36
CA TYR A 61 26.83 11.80 -9.69
C TYR A 61 26.67 10.64 -10.67
N LYS A 62 27.51 10.59 -11.72
CA LYS A 62 27.52 9.48 -12.69
C LYS A 62 27.94 8.17 -12.03
N GLN A 63 29.04 8.16 -11.27
CA GLN A 63 29.49 6.96 -10.55
C GLN A 63 28.40 6.42 -9.60
N LEU A 64 27.68 7.30 -8.91
CA LEU A 64 26.55 6.95 -8.07
C LEU A 64 25.38 6.37 -8.89
N GLN A 65 25.07 6.97 -10.04
CA GLN A 65 24.04 6.46 -10.95
C GLN A 65 24.37 5.07 -11.50
N ASP A 66 25.61 4.86 -11.95
CA ASP A 66 26.08 3.59 -12.48
C ASP A 66 26.07 2.51 -11.39
N ALA A 67 26.55 2.83 -10.18
CA ALA A 67 26.49 1.93 -9.02
C ALA A 67 25.06 1.55 -8.61
N ILE A 68 24.08 2.44 -8.77
CA ILE A 68 22.65 2.16 -8.52
C ILE A 68 22.04 1.31 -9.65
N ASN A 69 22.52 1.46 -10.88
CA ASN A 69 22.01 0.75 -12.06
C ASN A 69 22.53 -0.69 -12.17
N GLU A 70 23.80 -0.92 -11.84
CA GLU A 70 24.46 -2.23 -11.91
C GLU A 70 24.42 -2.99 -10.59
N VAL A 71 24.38 -2.27 -9.47
CA VAL A 71 24.48 -2.78 -8.09
C VAL A 71 25.59 -3.84 -7.89
N PRO A 72 26.88 -3.48 -8.12
CA PRO A 72 27.98 -4.45 -8.06
C PRO A 72 28.13 -5.11 -6.68
N GLU A 73 28.24 -6.44 -6.63
CA GLU A 73 28.36 -7.20 -5.37
C GLU A 73 29.58 -6.75 -4.53
N ALA A 74 30.68 -6.37 -5.18
CA ALA A 74 31.88 -5.86 -4.52
C ALA A 74 31.70 -4.48 -3.85
N LEU A 75 30.64 -3.72 -4.19
CA LEU A 75 30.24 -2.50 -3.49
C LEU A 75 29.17 -2.80 -2.44
N ALA A 76 28.20 -3.66 -2.76
CA ALA A 76 27.14 -4.04 -1.83
C ALA A 76 27.69 -4.77 -0.59
N SER A 77 28.61 -5.71 -0.76
CA SER A 77 29.29 -6.44 0.34
C SER A 77 30.13 -5.55 1.27
N LYS A 78 30.58 -4.38 0.79
CA LYS A 78 31.27 -3.38 1.62
C LYS A 78 30.31 -2.49 2.42
N SER A 79 29.01 -2.54 2.16
CA SER A 79 28.01 -1.75 2.89
C SER A 79 27.73 -2.36 4.26
N THR A 80 28.04 -1.61 5.32
CA THR A 80 27.78 -2.02 6.70
C THR A 80 26.28 -2.17 6.98
N ALA A 81 25.45 -1.29 6.43
CA ALA A 81 23.99 -1.33 6.58
C ALA A 81 23.37 -2.60 5.96
N LEU A 82 23.81 -3.00 4.76
CA LEU A 82 23.34 -4.24 4.12
C LEU A 82 23.75 -5.48 4.92
N ASN A 83 25.01 -5.57 5.34
CA ASN A 83 25.50 -6.69 6.15
C ASN A 83 24.80 -6.78 7.52
N ALA A 84 24.52 -5.64 8.16
CA ALA A 84 23.77 -5.57 9.41
C ALA A 84 22.31 -6.02 9.22
N LEU A 85 21.67 -5.66 8.12
CA LEU A 85 20.29 -6.07 7.82
C LEU A 85 20.20 -7.55 7.43
N HIS A 86 21.15 -8.05 6.63
CA HIS A 86 21.25 -9.48 6.23
C HIS A 86 21.38 -10.39 7.45
N SER A 87 22.29 -10.05 8.37
CA SER A 87 22.51 -10.78 9.62
C SER A 87 21.33 -10.65 10.62
N ARG A 88 20.73 -9.47 10.75
CA ARG A 88 19.54 -9.22 11.60
C ARG A 88 18.34 -10.08 11.16
N LEU A 89 18.08 -10.16 9.86
CA LEU A 89 17.01 -10.97 9.28
C LEU A 89 17.38 -12.46 9.12
N ARG A 90 18.62 -12.84 9.46
CA ARG A 90 19.15 -14.21 9.34
C ARG A 90 18.97 -14.79 7.93
N LEU A 91 19.19 -13.97 6.90
CA LEU A 91 19.05 -14.38 5.51
C LEU A 91 20.07 -15.47 5.15
N PRO A 92 19.74 -16.40 4.23
CA PRO A 92 20.67 -17.46 3.84
C PRO A 92 21.89 -16.88 3.10
N LYS A 93 23.04 -17.54 3.23
CA LYS A 93 24.29 -17.13 2.54
C LYS A 93 24.20 -17.15 1.01
N THR A 94 23.20 -17.84 0.45
CA THR A 94 22.89 -17.86 -0.99
C THR A 94 22.25 -16.56 -1.48
N PHE A 95 21.72 -15.74 -0.57
CA PHE A 95 21.10 -14.46 -0.89
C PHE A 95 22.15 -13.34 -0.93
N PRO A 96 22.44 -12.75 -2.11
CA PRO A 96 23.55 -11.81 -2.28
C PRO A 96 23.19 -10.38 -1.85
N ASN A 97 24.19 -9.59 -1.46
CA ASN A 97 23.97 -8.22 -0.98
C ASN A 97 23.53 -7.26 -2.09
N SER A 98 23.91 -7.52 -3.35
CA SER A 98 23.38 -6.81 -4.54
C SER A 98 21.87 -6.93 -4.67
N THR A 99 21.30 -8.13 -4.44
CA THR A 99 19.85 -8.32 -4.42
C THR A 99 19.23 -7.58 -3.24
N LEU A 100 19.86 -7.58 -2.07
CA LEU A 100 19.37 -6.83 -0.91
C LEU A 100 19.30 -5.32 -1.21
N ALA A 101 20.37 -4.76 -1.77
CA ALA A 101 20.41 -3.39 -2.25
C ALA A 101 19.34 -3.13 -3.32
N ARG A 102 19.13 -4.04 -4.28
CA ARG A 102 18.05 -3.94 -5.28
C ARG A 102 16.67 -3.89 -4.64
N CYS A 103 16.38 -4.69 -3.61
CA CYS A 103 15.09 -4.63 -2.89
C CYS A 103 14.84 -3.24 -2.26
N LEU A 104 15.90 -2.52 -1.88
CA LEU A 104 15.87 -1.15 -1.38
C LEU A 104 15.85 -0.07 -2.49
N THR A 105 15.91 -0.44 -3.78
CA THR A 105 15.73 0.49 -4.92
C THR A 105 14.27 0.52 -5.38
N CYS A 106 13.49 1.51 -4.95
CA CYS A 106 12.17 1.76 -5.55
C CYS A 106 12.32 2.33 -6.97
N ARG A 107 11.34 2.03 -7.84
CA ARG A 107 11.29 2.54 -9.22
C ARG A 107 11.28 4.08 -9.23
N SER A 108 12.38 4.69 -9.69
CA SER A 108 12.47 6.14 -9.91
C SER A 108 12.49 6.56 -11.39
N SER A 109 12.59 5.59 -12.30
CA SER A 109 12.82 5.79 -13.73
C SER A 109 11.68 6.47 -14.52
N GLN A 110 10.43 6.33 -14.06
CA GLN A 110 9.24 6.75 -14.82
C GLN A 110 8.79 8.19 -14.53
N LEU A 111 9.47 8.92 -13.63
CA LEU A 111 9.13 10.30 -13.34
C LEU A 111 9.78 11.25 -14.35
N THR A 112 8.95 12.00 -15.08
CA THR A 112 9.46 13.02 -16.01
C THR A 112 9.97 14.25 -15.25
N PRO A 113 11.03 14.93 -15.75
CA PRO A 113 11.56 16.15 -15.14
C PRO A 113 10.61 17.36 -15.19
N LYS A 114 9.37 17.20 -15.71
CA LYS A 114 8.30 18.18 -15.53
C LYS A 114 7.77 18.20 -14.09
N ASN A 115 7.89 17.09 -13.36
CA ASN A 115 7.55 16.99 -11.93
C ASN A 115 8.76 17.26 -11.01
N SER A 116 9.96 17.50 -11.57
CA SER A 116 11.12 18.03 -10.82
C SER A 116 11.25 19.55 -10.93
N GLY A 117 10.36 20.21 -11.67
CA GLY A 117 10.05 21.61 -11.38
C GLY A 117 9.35 21.66 -10.03
N SER A 118 9.86 22.46 -9.10
CA SER A 118 9.31 22.56 -7.76
C SER A 118 7.87 23.06 -7.80
N SER A 119 6.90 22.14 -7.73
CA SER A 119 5.56 22.49 -7.27
C SER A 119 5.70 23.13 -5.89
N PRO A 120 4.92 24.18 -5.56
CA PRO A 120 5.02 24.86 -4.27
C PRO A 120 4.87 23.84 -3.13
N GLY A 121 5.92 23.74 -2.29
CA GLY A 121 6.00 22.77 -1.19
C GLY A 121 6.67 21.42 -1.50
N SER A 122 7.24 21.20 -2.70
CA SER A 122 7.95 19.94 -3.01
C SER A 122 9.31 20.13 -3.69
N ALA A 123 10.31 19.37 -3.22
CA ALA A 123 11.61 19.24 -3.85
C ALA A 123 12.12 17.78 -3.75
N PHE A 124 12.66 17.25 -4.85
CA PHE A 124 13.10 15.85 -4.97
C PHE A 124 14.60 15.78 -5.30
N THR A 125 15.44 16.02 -4.28
CA THR A 125 16.90 16.18 -4.42
C THR A 125 17.73 14.96 -4.00
N ASN A 126 17.07 13.94 -3.45
CA ASN A 126 17.73 12.84 -2.72
C ASN A 126 17.96 11.58 -3.55
N THR A 127 17.14 11.34 -4.58
CA THR A 127 17.26 10.13 -5.41
C THR A 127 17.84 10.44 -6.79
N VAL A 128 18.59 9.48 -7.32
CA VAL A 128 19.10 9.46 -8.69
C VAL A 128 18.14 8.61 -9.56
N PRO A 129 17.94 8.94 -10.86
CA PRO A 129 17.13 8.11 -11.76
C PRO A 129 17.74 6.71 -11.95
N THR A 130 16.96 5.69 -11.62
CA THR A 130 17.33 4.27 -11.72
C THR A 130 17.09 3.70 -13.11
N ASN A 131 17.75 2.61 -13.45
CA ASN A 131 17.41 1.76 -14.58
C ASN A 131 15.99 1.15 -14.42
N ASN A 132 15.25 0.99 -15.52
CA ASN A 132 13.94 0.33 -15.56
C ASN A 132 13.99 -1.16 -15.18
N PHE A 133 15.14 -1.82 -15.39
CA PHE A 133 15.29 -3.27 -15.21
C PHE A 133 15.84 -3.67 -13.82
N CYS A 134 16.49 -2.74 -13.12
CA CYS A 134 17.21 -2.98 -11.85
C CYS A 134 16.49 -2.34 -10.65
N ASP A 135 15.16 -2.39 -10.66
CA ASP A 135 14.30 -1.90 -9.58
C ASP A 135 13.72 -3.04 -8.72
N ASN A 136 13.06 -2.67 -7.63
CA ASN A 136 12.33 -3.59 -6.76
C ASN A 136 10.89 -3.88 -7.23
N HIS A 137 10.40 -3.25 -8.29
CA HIS A 137 8.98 -3.27 -8.69
C HIS A 137 8.45 -4.69 -8.96
N GLY A 138 9.19 -5.48 -9.76
CA GLY A 138 8.81 -6.86 -10.05
C GLY A 138 8.84 -7.78 -8.81
N LEU A 139 9.89 -7.62 -7.98
CA LEU A 139 10.05 -8.36 -6.72
C LEU A 139 8.93 -8.04 -5.72
N ASN A 140 8.50 -6.77 -5.65
CA ASN A 140 7.37 -6.34 -4.84
C ASN A 140 6.05 -7.00 -5.27
N ILE A 141 5.75 -7.04 -6.58
CA ILE A 141 4.52 -7.68 -7.08
C ILE A 141 4.53 -9.16 -6.69
N PHE A 142 5.65 -9.84 -6.89
CA PHE A 142 5.79 -11.25 -6.54
C PHE A 142 5.68 -11.50 -5.03
N GLY A 143 6.37 -10.71 -4.21
CA GLY A 143 6.27 -10.77 -2.75
C GLY A 143 4.89 -10.43 -2.20
N LYS A 144 4.16 -9.51 -2.84
CA LYS A 144 2.74 -9.25 -2.52
C LYS A 144 1.90 -10.51 -2.76
N ASN A 145 2.07 -11.16 -3.91
CA ASN A 145 1.34 -12.39 -4.24
C ASN A 145 1.65 -13.52 -3.23
N LEU A 146 2.92 -13.70 -2.85
CA LEU A 146 3.32 -14.66 -1.82
C LEU A 146 2.69 -14.36 -0.46
N LEU A 147 2.70 -13.11 -0.01
CA LEU A 147 2.06 -12.68 1.23
C LEU A 147 0.55 -12.94 1.20
N THR A 148 -0.15 -12.49 0.16
CA THR A 148 -1.59 -12.69 0.00
C THR A 148 -1.94 -14.17 -0.05
N TYR A 149 -1.17 -15.00 -0.75
CA TYR A 149 -1.36 -16.45 -0.77
C TYR A 149 -1.15 -17.07 0.61
N HIS A 150 0.00 -16.82 1.25
CA HIS A 150 0.37 -17.52 2.47
C HIS A 150 -0.49 -17.12 3.68
N VAL A 151 -0.74 -15.82 3.85
CA VAL A 151 -1.53 -15.28 4.96
C VAL A 151 -2.99 -15.70 4.83
N SER A 152 -3.59 -15.59 3.64
CA SER A 152 -4.96 -16.07 3.41
C SER A 152 -5.07 -17.58 3.69
N ARG A 153 -4.13 -18.39 3.18
CA ARG A 153 -4.08 -19.84 3.43
C ARG A 153 -4.02 -20.17 4.93
N GLN A 154 -3.18 -19.46 5.68
CA GLN A 154 -3.03 -19.70 7.12
C GLN A 154 -4.28 -19.30 7.90
N ILE A 155 -4.89 -18.14 7.60
CA ILE A 155 -6.12 -17.68 8.27
C ILE A 155 -7.30 -18.60 7.94
N MET A 156 -7.43 -19.07 6.69
CA MET A 156 -8.46 -20.05 6.31
C MET A 156 -8.25 -21.42 6.97
N ALA A 157 -7.00 -21.85 7.16
CA ALA A 157 -6.69 -23.10 7.87
C ALA A 157 -6.96 -23.01 9.37
N GLN A 158 -6.78 -21.82 9.97
CA GLN A 158 -7.09 -21.56 11.38
C GLN A 158 -8.58 -21.34 11.62
N TYR A 159 -9.27 -20.60 10.74
CA TYR A 159 -10.68 -20.23 10.85
C TYR A 159 -11.44 -20.59 9.55
N PRO A 160 -11.77 -21.88 9.32
CA PRO A 160 -12.39 -22.36 8.08
C PRO A 160 -13.79 -21.80 7.78
N ARG A 161 -14.47 -21.25 8.79
CA ARG A 161 -15.83 -20.68 8.70
C ARG A 161 -15.84 -19.15 8.63
N LEU A 162 -14.69 -18.50 8.51
CA LEU A 162 -14.60 -17.04 8.63
C LEU A 162 -15.33 -16.32 7.45
N PRO A 163 -16.28 -15.41 7.70
CA PRO A 163 -16.98 -14.70 6.63
C PRO A 163 -16.01 -13.89 5.75
N THR A 164 -16.22 -13.86 4.44
CA THR A 164 -15.28 -13.28 3.46
C THR A 164 -14.85 -11.85 3.77
N VAL A 165 -15.75 -11.01 4.28
CA VAL A 165 -15.44 -9.62 4.68
C VAL A 165 -14.47 -9.58 5.86
N VAL A 166 -14.69 -10.44 6.86
CA VAL A 166 -13.84 -10.58 8.06
C VAL A 166 -12.50 -11.21 7.70
N LEU A 167 -12.48 -12.20 6.79
CA LEU A 167 -11.26 -12.79 6.24
C LEU A 167 -10.40 -11.74 5.53
N ASN A 168 -11.00 -10.93 4.64
CA ASN A 168 -10.29 -9.86 3.94
C ASN A 168 -9.72 -8.82 4.93
N ALA A 169 -10.52 -8.39 5.91
CA ALA A 169 -10.07 -7.46 6.96
C ALA A 169 -8.96 -8.04 7.84
N ALA A 170 -9.00 -9.35 8.15
CA ALA A 170 -7.94 -10.04 8.87
C ALA A 170 -6.64 -10.13 8.06
N VAL A 171 -6.73 -10.49 6.76
CA VAL A 171 -5.58 -10.48 5.83
C VAL A 171 -4.97 -9.08 5.76
N ASP A 172 -5.77 -8.04 5.52
CA ASP A 172 -5.29 -6.66 5.48
C ASP A 172 -4.68 -6.22 6.82
N ALA A 173 -5.22 -6.63 7.95
CA ALA A 173 -4.63 -6.34 9.26
C ALA A 173 -3.24 -6.99 9.48
N TYR A 174 -2.91 -8.07 8.76
CA TYR A 174 -1.56 -8.64 8.72
C TYR A 174 -0.64 -8.02 7.65
N ILE A 175 -1.15 -7.71 6.43
CA ILE A 175 -0.31 -7.34 5.27
C ILE A 175 -0.60 -5.95 4.66
N SER A 176 -1.33 -5.10 5.36
CA SER A 176 -1.56 -3.70 5.00
C SER A 176 -0.26 -2.91 4.87
N HIS A 177 -0.31 -1.83 4.08
CA HIS A 177 0.83 -0.94 3.82
C HIS A 177 1.46 -0.42 5.12
N ASN A 178 0.63 0.02 6.07
CA ASN A 178 1.07 0.61 7.33
C ASN A 178 1.73 -0.45 8.24
N VAL A 179 1.22 -1.68 8.24
CA VAL A 179 1.80 -2.80 9.00
C VAL A 179 3.14 -3.23 8.39
N LEU A 180 3.23 -3.38 7.07
CA LEU A 180 4.50 -3.68 6.39
C LEU A 180 5.49 -2.51 6.53
N ALA A 181 5.02 -1.26 6.59
CA ALA A 181 5.87 -0.10 6.89
C ALA A 181 6.44 -0.15 8.31
N SER A 182 5.61 -0.51 9.30
CA SER A 182 6.04 -0.76 10.68
C SER A 182 7.06 -1.91 10.77
N VAL A 183 6.88 -2.99 10.00
CA VAL A 183 7.83 -4.10 9.90
C VAL A 183 9.16 -3.66 9.26
N GLY A 184 9.12 -2.91 8.14
CA GLY A 184 10.32 -2.37 7.51
C GLY A 184 11.12 -1.42 8.42
N LYS A 185 10.41 -0.60 9.20
CA LYS A 185 11.01 0.25 10.25
C LYS A 185 11.60 -0.60 11.39
N SER A 186 10.94 -1.66 11.86
CA SER A 186 11.48 -2.53 12.92
C SER A 186 12.69 -3.37 12.46
N TRP A 187 12.79 -3.66 11.16
CA TRP A 187 13.97 -4.25 10.54
C TRP A 187 15.17 -3.30 10.45
N GLY A 188 14.99 -2.01 10.79
CA GLY A 188 16.05 -0.99 10.72
C GLY A 188 16.42 -0.62 9.30
N ILE A 189 15.45 -0.56 8.39
CA ILE A 189 15.63 0.04 7.06
C ILE A 189 15.62 1.57 7.21
N GLU A 190 16.73 2.22 6.86
CA GLU A 190 16.86 3.68 6.88
C GLU A 190 16.43 4.31 5.55
N LEU A 191 15.93 5.54 5.55
CA LEU A 191 15.57 6.28 4.34
C LEU A 191 16.75 7.11 3.81
N GLU A 192 16.90 7.21 2.48
CA GLU A 192 17.80 8.18 1.86
C GLU A 192 17.20 9.59 1.91
N ASN A 193 17.26 10.26 3.06
CA ASN A 193 16.77 11.63 3.25
C ASN A 193 17.81 12.72 2.89
N THR A 194 19.05 12.34 2.57
CA THR A 194 20.15 13.26 2.22
C THR A 194 20.22 13.58 0.73
N SER A 195 20.45 14.84 0.37
CA SER A 195 20.65 15.25 -1.03
C SER A 195 21.86 14.54 -1.65
N VAL A 196 21.87 14.41 -2.97
CA VAL A 196 23.06 13.91 -3.69
C VAL A 196 24.24 14.88 -3.50
N MET A 197 23.97 16.19 -3.45
CA MET A 197 24.98 17.22 -3.22
C MET A 197 25.59 17.14 -1.81
N ASP A 198 24.76 16.96 -0.77
CA ASP A 198 25.24 16.90 0.62
C ASP A 198 26.14 15.67 0.85
N ARG A 199 25.84 14.55 0.19
CA ARG A 199 26.69 13.34 0.25
C ARG A 199 28.03 13.54 -0.42
N TYR A 200 28.07 14.25 -1.55
CA TYR A 200 29.33 14.65 -2.19
C TYR A 200 30.15 15.57 -1.28
N LEU A 201 29.54 16.61 -0.70
CA LEU A 201 30.21 17.56 0.19
C LEU A 201 30.72 16.95 1.50
N LYS A 202 30.11 15.86 1.96
CA LYS A 202 30.56 15.06 3.11
C LYS A 202 31.54 13.94 2.75
N GLU A 203 31.83 13.76 1.46
CA GLU A 203 32.62 12.65 0.92
C GLU A 203 32.06 11.26 1.34
N GLU A 204 30.73 11.13 1.44
CA GLU A 204 30.08 9.89 1.88
C GLU A 204 30.29 8.74 0.86
N PRO A 205 30.79 7.56 1.28
CA PRO A 205 31.00 6.42 0.39
C PRO A 205 29.68 5.89 -0.19
N ILE A 206 29.65 5.65 -1.51
CA ILE A 206 28.48 5.19 -2.30
C ILE A 206 27.80 3.95 -1.69
N GLN A 207 28.58 3.08 -1.04
CA GLN A 207 28.13 1.87 -0.34
C GLN A 207 27.08 2.17 0.75
N LEU A 208 27.13 3.33 1.40
CA LEU A 208 26.11 3.74 2.38
C LEU A 208 24.78 4.04 1.70
N THR A 209 24.80 4.75 0.56
CA THR A 209 23.60 4.99 -0.26
C THR A 209 22.97 3.66 -0.71
N LEU A 210 23.78 2.67 -1.11
CA LEU A 210 23.28 1.33 -1.49
C LEU A 210 22.53 0.61 -0.36
N GLY A 211 22.87 0.89 0.90
CA GLY A 211 22.23 0.31 2.09
C GLY A 211 20.98 1.04 2.61
N ARG A 212 20.68 2.25 2.11
CA ARG A 212 19.48 3.02 2.46
C ARG A 212 18.34 2.77 1.46
N LEU A 213 17.09 2.96 1.89
CA LEU A 213 15.90 2.86 1.04
C LEU A 213 15.80 4.08 0.12
N ARG A 214 15.89 3.83 -1.18
CA ARG A 214 15.88 4.84 -2.26
C ARG A 214 14.50 4.89 -2.92
N PHE A 215 13.85 6.05 -2.85
CA PHE A 215 12.60 6.36 -3.53
C PHE A 215 12.48 7.89 -3.69
N PHE A 216 11.44 8.38 -4.37
CA PHE A 216 11.16 9.81 -4.42
C PHE A 216 10.51 10.29 -3.11
N ASN A 217 11.32 10.53 -2.09
CA ASN A 217 10.89 11.32 -0.94
C ASN A 217 10.89 12.82 -1.28
N ASN A 218 9.84 13.54 -0.88
CA ASN A 218 9.92 14.99 -0.80
C ASN A 218 10.97 15.36 0.27
N SER A 219 11.85 16.31 0.01
CA SER A 219 12.76 16.84 1.03
C SER A 219 12.02 17.78 1.98
N LEU A 220 11.11 18.60 1.45
CA LEU A 220 10.38 19.65 2.15
C LEU A 220 9.11 19.13 2.85
N LYS A 221 9.10 17.86 3.30
CA LYS A 221 7.90 17.06 3.67
C LYS A 221 6.84 17.81 4.47
N ARG A 222 7.26 18.63 5.43
CA ARG A 222 6.42 19.38 6.35
C ARG A 222 7.11 20.66 6.81
N GLU A 223 7.57 21.46 5.86
CA GLU A 223 8.05 22.81 6.15
C GLU A 223 6.84 23.74 6.41
N ASP A 224 6.94 24.59 7.43
CA ASP A 224 5.90 25.53 7.88
C ASP A 224 4.50 24.92 8.13
N GLY A 225 4.44 23.61 8.41
CA GLY A 225 3.19 22.88 8.62
C GLY A 225 2.40 22.58 7.34
N VAL A 226 2.96 22.86 6.16
CA VAL A 226 2.36 22.55 4.86
C VAL A 226 2.79 21.16 4.41
N GLU A 227 1.83 20.28 4.11
CA GLU A 227 2.09 18.94 3.57
C GLU A 227 1.53 18.83 2.14
N VAL A 228 2.39 18.49 1.17
CA VAL A 228 1.96 18.25 -0.21
C VAL A 228 1.36 16.85 -0.33
N ILE A 229 0.05 16.77 -0.58
CA ILE A 229 -0.66 15.51 -0.82
C ILE A 229 -0.22 14.94 -2.17
N ALA A 230 0.74 14.02 -2.13
CA ALA A 230 1.29 13.33 -3.29
C ALA A 230 0.73 11.91 -3.44
N GLY A 231 0.90 11.31 -4.62
CA GLY A 231 0.51 9.92 -4.88
C GLY A 231 1.35 8.90 -4.08
N GLN A 232 0.88 7.64 -4.03
CA GLN A 232 1.53 6.56 -3.25
C GLN A 232 3.03 6.37 -3.56
N ASN A 233 3.47 6.66 -4.79
CA ASN A 233 4.88 6.55 -5.21
C ASN A 233 5.84 7.45 -4.41
N PHE A 234 5.33 8.47 -3.72
CA PHE A 234 6.09 9.42 -2.89
C PHE A 234 5.94 9.17 -1.38
N SER A 235 5.10 8.22 -0.98
CA SER A 235 4.85 7.90 0.44
C SER A 235 5.95 7.02 1.00
N GLU A 236 6.46 7.38 2.19
CA GLU A 236 7.43 6.57 2.92
C GLU A 236 6.86 5.19 3.27
N GLU A 237 5.59 5.13 3.68
CA GLU A 237 4.93 3.89 4.09
C GLU A 237 4.80 2.93 2.91
N ALA A 238 4.48 3.47 1.73
CA ALA A 238 4.49 2.70 0.49
C ALA A 238 5.91 2.19 0.18
N ALA A 239 6.94 3.03 0.25
CA ALA A 239 8.33 2.64 0.00
C ALA A 239 8.80 1.52 0.94
N TYR A 240 8.51 1.60 2.24
CA TYR A 240 8.81 0.53 3.19
C TYR A 240 8.06 -0.77 2.86
N ALA A 241 6.76 -0.68 2.54
CA ALA A 241 5.97 -1.86 2.17
C ALA A 241 6.47 -2.51 0.87
N LEU A 242 6.89 -1.72 -0.13
CA LEU A 242 7.57 -2.21 -1.34
C LEU A 242 8.86 -2.96 -1.01
N ALA A 243 9.70 -2.40 -0.13
CA ALA A 243 10.97 -3.01 0.28
C ALA A 243 10.76 -4.36 1.00
N VAL A 244 9.86 -4.43 1.98
CA VAL A 244 9.53 -5.66 2.71
C VAL A 244 9.00 -6.74 1.78
N ARG A 245 8.07 -6.40 0.87
CA ARG A 245 7.56 -7.33 -0.15
C ARG A 245 8.69 -7.82 -1.06
N SER A 246 9.56 -6.91 -1.50
CA SER A 246 10.66 -7.25 -2.40
C SER A 246 11.70 -8.17 -1.74
N ILE A 247 12.00 -7.99 -0.45
CA ILE A 247 12.87 -8.89 0.32
C ILE A 247 12.25 -10.30 0.37
N ILE A 248 10.95 -10.42 0.66
CA ILE A 248 10.25 -11.72 0.71
C ILE A 248 10.20 -12.39 -0.66
N GLY A 249 9.87 -11.63 -1.72
CA GLY A 249 9.85 -12.13 -3.10
C GLY A 249 11.23 -12.58 -3.59
N ALA A 250 12.28 -11.82 -3.26
CA ALA A 250 13.65 -12.19 -3.59
C ALA A 250 14.15 -13.39 -2.77
N LEU A 251 13.80 -13.47 -1.47
CA LEU A 251 14.15 -14.61 -0.63
C LEU A 251 13.61 -15.91 -1.24
N TRP A 252 12.32 -15.93 -1.61
CA TRP A 252 11.73 -17.07 -2.31
C TRP A 252 12.46 -17.39 -3.63
N ALA A 253 12.80 -16.38 -4.43
CA ALA A 253 13.49 -16.60 -5.71
C ALA A 253 14.85 -17.29 -5.55
N TYR A 254 15.60 -17.00 -4.48
CA TYR A 254 16.88 -17.65 -4.17
C TYR A 254 16.76 -18.97 -3.39
N THR A 255 15.64 -19.22 -2.69
CA THR A 255 15.47 -20.44 -1.88
C THR A 255 14.56 -21.49 -2.51
N ASN A 256 13.77 -21.19 -3.54
CA ASN A 256 12.76 -22.12 -4.07
C ASN A 256 13.35 -23.48 -4.50
N GLU A 257 14.53 -23.49 -5.11
CA GLU A 257 15.21 -24.72 -5.56
C GLU A 257 15.84 -25.52 -4.41
N THR A 258 16.26 -24.86 -3.32
CA THR A 258 17.02 -25.49 -2.22
C THR A 258 16.16 -25.81 -1.01
N ASN A 259 15.26 -24.90 -0.63
CA ASN A 259 14.30 -25.06 0.45
C ASN A 259 13.10 -24.11 0.23
N PRO A 260 12.03 -24.56 -0.46
CA PRO A 260 10.85 -23.73 -0.73
C PRO A 260 10.06 -23.37 0.54
N ALA A 261 10.21 -24.12 1.63
CA ALA A 261 9.55 -23.84 2.90
C ALA A 261 10.20 -22.67 3.68
N LEU A 262 11.45 -22.30 3.37
CA LEU A 262 12.19 -21.26 4.09
C LEU A 262 11.49 -19.89 3.99
N ALA A 263 11.05 -19.51 2.79
CA ALA A 263 10.36 -18.23 2.58
C ALA A 263 9.01 -18.17 3.31
N PHE A 264 8.27 -19.28 3.36
CA PHE A 264 7.00 -19.36 4.11
C PHE A 264 7.23 -19.30 5.62
N LYS A 265 8.23 -20.03 6.14
CA LYS A 265 8.65 -19.93 7.54
C LYS A 265 9.10 -18.49 7.90
N PHE A 266 9.80 -17.80 7.00
CA PHE A 266 10.18 -16.41 7.21
C PHE A 266 8.95 -15.48 7.33
N ILE A 267 7.89 -15.72 6.54
CA ILE A 267 6.60 -15.04 6.68
C ILE A 267 5.92 -15.40 8.01
N ASP A 268 5.97 -16.66 8.44
CA ASP A 268 5.45 -17.08 9.74
C ASP A 268 6.15 -16.33 10.89
N ASP A 269 7.48 -16.36 10.91
CA ASP A 269 8.32 -15.78 11.96
C ASP A 269 8.17 -14.24 12.07
N HIS A 270 7.94 -13.51 10.96
CA HIS A 270 7.94 -12.03 10.93
C HIS A 270 6.56 -11.37 10.75
N ILE A 271 5.60 -12.04 10.12
CA ILE A 271 4.28 -11.47 9.78
C ILE A 271 3.18 -12.13 10.63
N LEU A 272 3.08 -13.46 10.61
CA LEU A 272 2.02 -14.20 11.30
C LEU A 272 2.29 -14.39 12.80
N SER A 273 3.52 -14.16 13.26
CA SER A 273 3.88 -14.06 14.69
C SER A 273 3.23 -12.86 15.41
N ARG A 274 2.66 -11.91 14.66
CA ARG A 274 1.93 -10.75 15.22
C ARG A 274 0.57 -11.19 15.76
N LYS A 275 0.24 -10.78 16.99
CA LYS A 275 -1.08 -11.08 17.58
C LYS A 275 -2.19 -10.26 16.90
N LEU A 276 -3.13 -10.95 16.28
CA LEU A 276 -4.41 -10.41 15.82
C LEU A 276 -5.54 -11.11 16.57
N ASP A 277 -6.56 -10.35 16.95
CA ASP A 277 -7.75 -10.83 17.68
C ASP A 277 -8.96 -10.76 16.75
N VAL A 278 -9.29 -11.89 16.11
CA VAL A 278 -10.34 -11.95 15.07
C VAL A 278 -11.70 -11.57 15.64
N THR A 279 -11.95 -11.84 16.93
CA THR A 279 -13.24 -11.54 17.59
C THR A 279 -13.61 -10.04 17.51
N LYS A 280 -12.60 -9.16 17.46
CA LYS A 280 -12.77 -7.69 17.38
C LYS A 280 -13.03 -7.16 15.97
N ILE A 281 -12.93 -8.01 14.95
CA ILE A 281 -13.16 -7.62 13.55
C ILE A 281 -14.66 -7.75 13.19
N PHE A 282 -15.42 -8.55 13.94
CA PHE A 282 -16.85 -8.75 13.68
C PHE A 282 -17.69 -7.52 14.03
N GLN A 283 -18.55 -7.14 13.09
CA GLN A 283 -19.67 -6.23 13.31
C GLN A 283 -20.94 -6.88 12.77
N PHE A 284 -21.87 -7.20 13.68
CA PHE A 284 -23.17 -7.80 13.32
C PHE A 284 -24.26 -6.72 13.29
N GLU A 285 -25.17 -6.79 12.32
CA GLU A 285 -26.35 -5.91 12.26
C GLU A 285 -27.56 -6.54 12.96
N HIS A 286 -27.90 -7.79 12.60
CA HIS A 286 -29.12 -8.47 13.04
C HIS A 286 -28.83 -9.90 13.54
N PRO A 287 -27.99 -10.07 14.59
CA PRO A 287 -27.44 -11.37 14.99
C PRO A 287 -28.50 -12.41 15.39
N THR A 288 -29.65 -11.99 15.92
CA THR A 288 -30.73 -12.92 16.25
C THR A 288 -31.43 -13.51 15.03
N ARG A 289 -31.49 -12.78 13.90
CA ARG A 289 -32.07 -13.27 12.63
C ARG A 289 -31.07 -14.19 11.95
N GLU A 290 -29.80 -13.78 11.90
CA GLU A 290 -28.68 -14.57 11.38
C GLU A 290 -28.54 -15.92 12.09
N LEU A 291 -28.53 -15.94 13.43
CA LEU A 291 -28.48 -17.17 14.21
C LEU A 291 -29.70 -18.09 13.96
N ALA A 292 -30.89 -17.53 13.75
CA ALA A 292 -32.07 -18.34 13.41
C ALA A 292 -32.01 -18.94 12.00
N VAL A 293 -31.38 -18.25 11.05
CA VAL A 293 -31.09 -18.81 9.71
C VAL A 293 -30.00 -19.87 9.80
N LEU A 294 -28.95 -19.64 10.60
CA LEU A 294 -27.88 -20.62 10.84
C LEU A 294 -28.44 -21.91 11.43
N CYS A 295 -29.20 -21.86 12.53
CA CYS A 295 -29.82 -23.05 13.12
C CYS A 295 -30.68 -23.81 12.09
N ARG A 296 -31.48 -23.10 11.29
CA ARG A 296 -32.28 -23.72 10.22
C ARG A 296 -31.43 -24.40 9.14
N ARG A 297 -30.28 -23.80 8.78
CA ARG A 297 -29.35 -24.33 7.77
C ARG A 297 -28.67 -25.61 8.25
N GLU A 298 -28.24 -25.64 9.51
CA GLU A 298 -27.57 -26.79 10.13
C GLU A 298 -28.55 -27.86 10.67
N GLY A 299 -29.86 -27.69 10.48
CA GLY A 299 -30.89 -28.65 10.94
C GLY A 299 -31.14 -28.64 12.46
N LEU A 300 -30.70 -27.59 13.16
CA LEU A 300 -30.88 -27.41 14.60
C LEU A 300 -32.26 -26.84 14.94
N GLU A 301 -32.70 -27.05 16.19
CA GLU A 301 -33.92 -26.43 16.70
C GLU A 301 -33.84 -24.90 16.69
N ALA A 302 -35.00 -24.24 16.61
CA ALA A 302 -35.08 -22.79 16.58
C ALA A 302 -34.47 -22.16 17.86
N PRO A 303 -33.56 -21.18 17.76
CA PRO A 303 -32.83 -20.67 18.91
C PRO A 303 -33.72 -19.85 19.85
N VAL A 304 -33.85 -20.30 21.10
CA VAL A 304 -34.66 -19.65 22.14
C VAL A 304 -33.74 -18.99 23.18
N SER A 305 -33.92 -17.68 23.38
CA SER A 305 -33.21 -16.92 24.41
C SER A 305 -33.89 -17.10 25.77
N LYS A 306 -33.17 -17.61 26.77
CA LYS A 306 -33.66 -17.83 28.15
C LYS A 306 -32.84 -16.99 29.13
N LEU A 307 -33.49 -16.42 30.15
CA LEU A 307 -32.80 -15.72 31.24
C LEU A 307 -32.15 -16.75 32.16
N LEU A 308 -30.85 -16.60 32.43
CA LEU A 308 -30.07 -17.49 33.29
C LEU A 308 -29.97 -16.93 34.71
N ALA A 309 -29.67 -15.63 34.82
CA ALA A 309 -29.59 -14.91 36.08
C ALA A 309 -29.90 -13.43 35.85
N GLU A 310 -30.36 -12.75 36.89
CA GLU A 310 -30.50 -11.30 36.89
C GLU A 310 -30.17 -10.69 38.25
N SER A 311 -29.71 -9.44 38.22
CA SER A 311 -29.51 -8.62 39.40
C SER A 311 -29.84 -7.17 39.11
N GLY A 312 -30.33 -6.44 40.10
CA GLY A 312 -30.56 -4.99 40.01
C GLY A 312 -31.58 -4.57 38.94
N ARG A 313 -32.61 -5.40 38.63
CA ARG A 313 -33.64 -5.13 37.61
C ARG A 313 -34.24 -3.72 37.65
N HIS A 314 -34.44 -3.18 38.86
CA HIS A 314 -35.00 -1.84 39.10
C HIS A 314 -33.93 -0.80 39.50
N SER A 315 -32.65 -1.06 39.19
CA SER A 315 -31.53 -0.14 39.43
C SER A 315 -31.14 0.64 38.17
N LYS A 316 -30.24 1.62 38.32
CA LYS A 316 -29.68 2.38 37.19
C LYS A 316 -28.77 1.53 36.29
N ALA A 317 -28.19 0.45 36.80
CA ALA A 317 -27.30 -0.45 36.09
C ALA A 317 -27.68 -1.92 36.40
N PRO A 318 -28.78 -2.43 35.80
CA PRO A 318 -29.13 -3.85 35.90
C PRO A 318 -28.04 -4.73 35.28
N VAL A 319 -28.03 -6.01 35.65
CA VAL A 319 -27.28 -7.04 34.94
C VAL A 319 -28.23 -8.20 34.65
N PHE A 320 -28.50 -8.42 33.36
CA PHE A 320 -29.23 -9.59 32.87
C PHE A 320 -28.26 -10.51 32.16
N ILE A 321 -28.21 -11.79 32.55
CA ILE A 321 -27.46 -12.84 31.87
C ILE A 321 -28.44 -13.72 31.11
N VAL A 322 -28.27 -13.79 29.79
CA VAL A 322 -29.16 -14.50 28.86
C VAL A 322 -28.35 -15.56 28.12
N GLY A 323 -28.86 -16.79 28.08
CA GLY A 323 -28.35 -17.88 27.24
C GLY A 323 -29.24 -18.08 26.02
N VAL A 324 -28.65 -18.34 24.85
CA VAL A 324 -29.39 -18.82 23.68
C VAL A 324 -29.25 -20.34 23.60
N PHE A 325 -30.38 -21.02 23.54
CA PHE A 325 -30.46 -22.48 23.50
C PHE A 325 -31.08 -22.96 22.20
N SER A 326 -30.55 -24.07 21.66
CA SER A 326 -31.21 -24.90 20.66
C SER A 326 -31.56 -26.23 21.35
N GLY A 327 -32.84 -26.47 21.60
CA GLY A 327 -33.31 -27.54 22.49
C GLY A 327 -32.70 -27.45 23.89
N LEU A 328 -31.80 -28.40 24.17
CA LEU A 328 -31.07 -28.50 25.44
C LEU A 328 -29.67 -27.86 25.39
N GLU A 329 -29.09 -27.64 24.21
CA GLU A 329 -27.72 -27.14 24.07
C GLU A 329 -27.65 -25.61 24.16
N LYS A 330 -26.71 -25.07 24.95
CA LYS A 330 -26.45 -23.63 25.06
C LYS A 330 -25.44 -23.19 24.00
N LEU A 331 -25.93 -22.61 22.90
CA LEU A 331 -25.12 -22.11 21.80
C LEU A 331 -24.27 -20.88 22.20
N GLY A 332 -24.86 -19.98 23.00
CA GLY A 332 -24.21 -18.74 23.40
C GLY A 332 -24.77 -18.14 24.68
N GLU A 333 -24.02 -17.20 25.25
CA GLU A 333 -24.32 -16.50 26.49
C GLU A 333 -23.90 -15.03 26.37
N GLY A 334 -24.71 -14.13 26.92
CA GLY A 334 -24.47 -12.70 26.87
C GLY A 334 -25.06 -11.97 28.06
N PHE A 335 -24.31 -11.01 28.60
CA PHE A 335 -24.73 -10.14 29.67
C PHE A 335 -25.02 -8.73 29.16
N GLY A 336 -26.00 -8.03 29.73
CA GLY A 336 -26.33 -6.66 29.35
C GLY A 336 -27.13 -5.91 30.40
N ALA A 337 -27.17 -4.58 30.28
CA ALA A 337 -27.96 -3.69 31.14
C ALA A 337 -29.46 -3.72 30.79
N SER A 338 -29.82 -4.24 29.62
CA SER A 338 -31.20 -4.54 29.24
C SER A 338 -31.35 -5.96 28.71
N LEU A 339 -32.56 -6.52 28.84
CA LEU A 339 -32.91 -7.84 28.27
C LEU A 339 -32.67 -7.91 26.75
N LYS A 340 -32.89 -6.80 26.02
CA LYS A 340 -32.66 -6.73 24.57
C LYS A 340 -31.17 -6.76 24.22
N GLU A 341 -30.35 -6.05 24.98
CA GLU A 341 -28.88 -6.04 24.85
C GLU A 341 -28.27 -7.39 25.22
N ALA A 342 -28.67 -7.99 26.34
CA ALA A 342 -28.22 -9.32 26.75
C ALA A 342 -28.58 -10.39 25.70
N LYS A 343 -29.82 -10.36 25.19
CA LYS A 343 -30.26 -11.22 24.07
C LYS A 343 -29.43 -11.01 22.79
N ALA A 344 -29.14 -9.77 22.43
CA ALA A 344 -28.32 -9.48 21.25
C ALA A 344 -26.89 -10.00 21.42
N ARG A 345 -26.26 -9.76 22.58
CA ARG A 345 -24.91 -10.25 22.90
C ARG A 345 -24.82 -11.77 22.95
N ALA A 346 -25.83 -12.45 23.49
CA ALA A 346 -25.86 -13.90 23.53
C ALA A 346 -25.97 -14.51 22.12
N ALA A 347 -26.64 -13.81 21.19
CA ALA A 347 -26.68 -14.20 19.79
C ALA A 347 -25.34 -13.90 19.06
N THR A 348 -24.69 -12.76 19.33
CA THR A 348 -23.35 -12.50 18.76
C THR A 348 -22.30 -13.47 19.27
N ASP A 349 -22.34 -13.84 20.56
CA ASP A 349 -21.44 -14.85 21.14
C ASP A 349 -21.57 -16.20 20.40
N ALA A 350 -22.81 -16.70 20.22
CA ALA A 350 -23.08 -17.91 19.44
C ALA A 350 -22.53 -17.84 17.99
N LEU A 351 -22.73 -16.69 17.30
CA LEU A 351 -22.20 -16.48 15.94
C LEU A 351 -20.67 -16.41 15.93
N THR A 352 -20.04 -15.72 16.89
CA THR A 352 -18.57 -15.67 16.98
C THR A 352 -17.97 -17.04 17.25
N LYS A 353 -18.61 -17.89 18.08
CA LYS A 353 -18.20 -19.28 18.30
C LYS A 353 -18.31 -20.13 17.04
N TRP A 354 -19.35 -19.92 16.24
CA TRP A 354 -19.51 -20.62 14.96
C TRP A 354 -18.44 -20.20 13.94
N TYR A 355 -18.22 -18.90 13.76
CA TYR A 355 -17.30 -18.36 12.75
C TYR A 355 -15.81 -18.44 13.15
N CYS A 356 -15.49 -18.28 14.44
CA CYS A 356 -14.12 -18.39 14.98
C CYS A 356 -13.78 -19.83 15.42
N TYR A 357 -14.50 -20.83 14.93
CA TYR A 357 -14.18 -22.23 15.19
C TYR A 357 -12.79 -22.58 14.65
N GLU A 358 -11.88 -23.01 15.53
CA GLU A 358 -10.55 -23.50 15.18
C GLU A 358 -10.52 -25.05 15.20
N PRO A 359 -10.19 -25.73 14.09
CA PRO A 359 -10.05 -27.18 14.06
C PRO A 359 -8.75 -27.64 14.75
N VAL A 360 -8.79 -28.81 15.37
CA VAL A 360 -7.63 -29.39 16.06
C VAL A 360 -6.65 -29.95 15.04
N LYS A 361 -5.34 -29.71 15.24
CA LYS A 361 -4.26 -30.24 14.39
C LYS A 361 -4.37 -31.77 14.27
N GLY A 362 -4.67 -32.26 13.07
CA GLY A 362 -4.90 -33.68 12.78
C GLY A 362 -6.33 -34.01 12.33
N GLN A 363 -7.29 -33.09 12.49
CA GLN A 363 -8.59 -33.20 11.83
C GLN A 363 -8.46 -32.99 10.31
N PRO A 364 -9.34 -33.59 9.49
CA PRO A 364 -9.40 -33.28 8.05
C PRO A 364 -9.74 -31.81 7.84
N SER A 365 -9.31 -31.24 6.71
CA SER A 365 -9.59 -29.85 6.35
C SER A 365 -11.09 -29.58 6.29
N VAL A 366 -11.60 -28.83 7.27
CA VAL A 366 -12.99 -28.39 7.30
C VAL A 366 -13.19 -27.33 6.21
N ILE A 367 -14.18 -27.53 5.34
CA ILE A 367 -14.57 -26.57 4.30
C ILE A 367 -16.00 -26.16 4.64
N ASP A 368 -16.22 -24.87 4.91
CA ASP A 368 -17.54 -24.35 5.23
C ASP A 368 -18.42 -24.20 3.98
N HIS A 369 -19.75 -24.20 4.20
CA HIS A 369 -20.74 -23.95 3.16
C HIS A 369 -20.92 -22.45 2.84
N GLY A 370 -20.10 -21.58 3.45
CA GLY A 370 -20.07 -20.14 3.24
C GLY A 370 -20.83 -19.37 4.32
N ALA A 371 -20.71 -18.05 4.27
CA ALA A 371 -21.39 -17.14 5.20
C ALA A 371 -22.92 -17.31 5.19
N VAL A 372 -23.56 -17.04 6.31
CA VAL A 372 -25.02 -17.07 6.42
C VAL A 372 -25.61 -15.83 5.73
N ILE A 373 -26.53 -16.04 4.80
CA ILE A 373 -27.23 -14.97 4.06
C ILE A 373 -28.65 -14.85 4.63
N VAL A 374 -29.10 -13.64 4.95
CA VAL A 374 -30.12 -13.37 5.98
C VAL A 374 -31.34 -12.61 5.47
#